data_AF-A0A7J6DSF9-F1
#
_entry.id   AF-A0A7J6DSF9-F1
#
_cell.length_a   1.000
_cell.length_b   1.000
_cell.length_c   1.000
_cell.angle_alpha   90.00
_cell.angle_beta   90.00
_cell.angle_gamma   90.00
#
_symmetry.space_group_name_H-M   'P 1'
#
loop_
_entity.id
_entity.type
_entity.pdbx_description
1 polymer ?
#
loop_
_entity_poly.entity_id
_entity_poly.type
_entity_poly.pdbx_seq_one_letter_code
_entity_poly.pdbx_strand_id
1 'polypeptide(L)'
;MRPQILLFGDSITEQSFRLGGWGAALADTYSRKADVLVRGYGGYNTRWALFLLHHLFPLNVAKPPAAVTIFFGANDAAILGRTSERQHVPIDEYKENLRKIVLHLKECSPTVLIVLITPPPVDEEGRDDFARL
;
A
#
# COMPACT_ATOMS: atom_id res chain seq x y z
N MET A 1 13.10 10.29 -19.57
CA MET A 1 12.75 9.37 -18.45
C MET A 1 11.30 9.67 -18.09
N ARG A 2 10.42 8.67 -18.04
CA ARG A 2 8.98 8.87 -17.85
C ARG A 2 8.67 9.19 -16.37
N PRO A 3 7.56 9.87 -16.06
CA PRO A 3 7.07 9.98 -14.69
C PRO A 3 6.80 8.59 -14.10
N GLN A 4 6.91 8.47 -12.77
CA GLN A 4 6.68 7.21 -12.07
C GLN A 4 5.35 7.23 -11.31
N ILE A 5 4.66 6.09 -11.31
CA ILE A 5 3.51 5.80 -10.44
C ILE A 5 3.95 4.66 -9.51
N LEU A 6 4.01 4.92 -8.20
CA LEU A 6 4.38 3.92 -7.20
C LEU A 6 3.13 3.31 -6.55
N LEU A 7 3.07 1.99 -6.51
CA LEU A 7 2.01 1.25 -5.83
C LEU A 7 2.53 0.82 -4.46
N PHE A 8 2.15 1.53 -3.40
CA PHE A 8 2.60 1.25 -2.03
C PHE A 8 1.49 0.59 -1.21
N GLY A 9 1.75 -0.59 -0.66
CA GLY A 9 0.71 -1.35 0.05
C GLY A 9 1.19 -2.69 0.59
N ASP A 10 0.23 -3.53 0.94
CA ASP A 10 0.46 -4.88 1.48
C ASP A 10 0.54 -5.97 0.38
N SER A 11 0.23 -7.23 0.74
CA SER A 11 0.16 -8.38 -0.18
C SER A 11 -0.76 -8.16 -1.38
N ILE A 12 -1.84 -7.39 -1.24
CA ILE A 12 -2.76 -7.09 -2.35
C ILE A 12 -2.03 -6.26 -3.41
N THR A 13 -1.19 -5.33 -2.96
CA THR A 13 -0.33 -4.54 -3.85
C THR A 13 0.85 -5.36 -4.37
N GLU A 14 1.43 -6.23 -3.56
CA GLU A 14 2.55 -7.11 -3.96
C GLU A 14 2.14 -8.00 -5.15
N GLN A 15 0.92 -8.52 -5.09
CA GLN A 15 0.36 -9.41 -6.11
C GLN A 15 -0.28 -8.66 -7.28
N SER A 16 -0.23 -7.33 -7.31
CA SER A 16 -0.91 -6.51 -8.32
C SER A 16 -0.46 -6.75 -9.77
N PHE A 17 0.71 -7.37 -9.96
CA PHE A 17 1.25 -7.73 -11.28
C PHE A 17 1.09 -9.21 -11.64
N ARG A 18 0.40 -10.01 -10.79
CA ARG A 18 0.00 -11.37 -11.18
C ARG A 18 -0.94 -11.32 -12.40
N LEU A 19 -1.13 -12.46 -13.05
CA LEU A 19 -2.02 -12.56 -14.21
C LEU A 19 -3.42 -12.03 -13.86
N GLY A 20 -3.90 -11.02 -14.61
CA GLY A 20 -5.18 -10.35 -14.35
C GLY A 20 -5.15 -9.31 -13.21
N GLY A 21 -3.97 -9.01 -12.64
CA GLY A 21 -3.81 -8.08 -11.54
C GLY A 21 -3.97 -6.60 -11.95
N TRP A 22 -4.47 -5.80 -11.02
CA TRP A 22 -4.79 -4.39 -11.25
C TRP A 22 -3.58 -3.51 -11.57
N GLY A 23 -2.40 -3.85 -11.02
CA GLY A 23 -1.14 -3.16 -11.30
C GLY A 23 -0.66 -3.38 -12.73
N ALA A 24 -0.84 -4.61 -13.25
CA ALA A 24 -0.57 -4.92 -14.66
C ALA A 24 -1.52 -4.17 -15.60
N ALA A 25 -2.82 -4.13 -15.28
CA ALA A 25 -3.81 -3.36 -16.04
C ALA A 25 -3.49 -1.84 -16.04
N LEU A 26 -3.03 -1.31 -14.91
CA LEU A 26 -2.60 0.08 -14.79
C LEU A 26 -1.34 0.35 -15.64
N ALA A 27 -0.35 -0.55 -15.60
CA ALA A 27 0.86 -0.45 -16.41
C ALA A 27 0.56 -0.47 -17.93
N ASP A 28 -0.37 -1.33 -18.37
CA ASP A 28 -0.85 -1.36 -19.74
C ASP A 28 -1.54 -0.05 -20.15
N THR A 29 -2.46 0.44 -19.31
CA THR A 29 -3.18 1.72 -19.52
C THR A 29 -2.23 2.92 -19.66
N TYR A 30 -1.16 2.93 -18.86
CA TYR A 30 -0.14 3.99 -18.86
C TYR A 30 1.08 3.65 -19.75
N SER A 31 0.96 2.65 -20.62
CA SER A 31 2.02 2.26 -21.55
C SER A 31 2.51 3.46 -22.35
N ARG A 32 3.84 3.63 -22.37
CA ARG A 32 4.58 4.76 -22.95
C ARG A 32 4.35 6.14 -22.29
N LYS A 33 3.49 6.25 -21.26
CA LYS A 33 3.18 7.50 -20.54
C LYS A 33 3.87 7.59 -19.18
N ALA A 34 3.88 6.51 -18.40
CA ALA A 34 4.49 6.46 -17.08
C ALA A 34 5.08 5.06 -16.79
N ASP A 35 6.06 5.00 -15.90
CA ASP A 35 6.57 3.73 -15.37
C ASP A 35 5.80 3.40 -14.09
N VAL A 36 5.18 2.20 -14.02
CA VAL A 36 4.43 1.74 -12.83
C VAL A 36 5.32 0.81 -12.02
N LEU A 37 5.54 1.15 -10.74
CA LEU A 37 6.47 0.47 -9.86
C LEU A 37 5.76 -0.10 -8.64
N VAL A 38 5.90 -1.41 -8.40
CA VAL A 38 5.32 -2.08 -7.22
C VAL A 38 6.22 -1.91 -6.00
N ARG A 39 5.62 -1.53 -4.88
CA ARG A 39 6.16 -1.52 -3.51
C ARG A 39 5.12 -2.11 -2.56
N GLY A 40 4.67 -3.32 -2.90
CA GLY A 40 3.80 -4.12 -2.06
C GLY A 40 4.59 -5.04 -1.14
N TYR A 41 4.17 -5.16 0.11
CA TYR A 41 4.87 -5.95 1.13
C TYR A 41 3.90 -6.90 1.82
N GLY A 42 4.01 -8.20 1.50
CA GLY A 42 3.15 -9.23 2.06
C GLY A 42 3.08 -9.21 3.59
N GLY A 43 1.86 -9.14 4.13
CA GLY A 43 1.60 -9.12 5.58
C GLY A 43 1.87 -7.79 6.29
N TYR A 44 2.32 -6.73 5.60
CA TYR A 44 2.61 -5.45 6.24
C TYR A 44 1.34 -4.68 6.62
N ASN A 45 1.36 -4.09 7.81
CA ASN A 45 0.38 -3.10 8.28
C ASN A 45 0.98 -1.68 8.17
N THR A 46 0.20 -0.65 8.52
CA THR A 46 0.67 0.74 8.47
C THR A 46 1.83 1.02 9.44
N ARG A 47 1.88 0.34 10.59
CA ARG A 47 2.99 0.48 11.55
C ARG A 47 4.31 0.06 10.91
N TRP A 48 4.33 -1.05 10.17
CA TRP A 48 5.52 -1.53 9.49
C TRP A 48 5.86 -0.70 8.25
N ALA A 49 4.85 -0.20 7.55
CA ALA A 49 5.02 0.70 6.40
C ALA A 49 5.80 1.98 6.78
N LEU A 50 5.61 2.53 7.98
CA LEU A 50 6.34 3.71 8.44
C LEU A 50 7.86 3.53 8.45
N PHE A 51 8.37 2.35 8.82
CA PHE A 51 9.81 2.09 8.82
C PHE A 51 10.43 2.09 7.42
N LEU A 52 9.60 1.87 6.39
CA LEU A 52 10.05 1.85 5.01
C LEU A 52 10.07 3.24 4.36
N LEU A 53 9.41 4.25 4.94
CA LEU A 53 9.19 5.53 4.28
C LEU A 53 10.48 6.21 3.82
N HIS A 54 11.46 6.36 4.71
CA HIS A 54 12.73 7.02 4.35
C HIS A 54 13.55 6.24 3.33
N HIS A 55 13.38 4.92 3.27
CA HIS A 55 14.09 4.05 2.33
C HIS A 55 13.46 4.08 0.94
N LEU A 56 12.12 4.10 0.86
CA LEU A 56 11.37 4.07 -0.39
C LEU A 56 11.13 5.45 -0.98
N PHE A 57 11.01 6.46 -0.11
CA PHE A 57 10.74 7.85 -0.42
C PHE A 57 11.75 8.73 0.31
N PRO A 58 13.04 8.71 -0.08
CA PRO A 58 14.02 9.60 0.52
C PRO A 58 13.66 11.06 0.25
N LEU A 59 14.04 11.95 1.16
CA LEU A 59 13.89 13.39 0.94
C LEU A 59 14.88 13.86 -0.14
N ASN A 60 14.53 14.91 -0.89
CA ASN A 60 15.38 15.54 -1.92
C ASN A 60 15.74 14.65 -3.13
N VAL A 61 14.85 13.73 -3.54
CA VAL A 61 15.07 12.97 -4.78
C VAL A 61 14.99 13.91 -5.98
N ALA A 62 15.97 13.83 -6.89
CA ALA A 62 15.97 14.64 -8.11
C ALA A 62 14.74 14.42 -9.02
N LYS A 63 14.09 13.25 -8.89
CA LYS A 63 12.89 12.87 -9.65
C LYS A 63 11.92 12.12 -8.73
N PRO A 64 11.07 12.84 -7.97
CA PRO A 64 10.03 12.19 -7.17
C PRO A 64 8.98 11.54 -8.08
N PRO A 65 8.22 10.56 -7.57
CA PRO A 65 7.10 9.99 -8.29
C PRO A 65 6.04 11.05 -8.60
N ALA A 66 5.35 10.89 -9.72
CA ALA A 66 4.22 11.75 -10.08
C ALA A 66 2.96 11.35 -9.28
N ALA A 67 2.82 10.06 -8.97
CA ALA A 67 1.73 9.55 -8.15
C ALA A 67 2.16 8.40 -7.25
N VAL A 68 1.52 8.29 -6.09
CA VAL A 68 1.68 7.17 -5.15
C VAL A 68 0.29 6.69 -4.71
N THR A 69 0.00 5.41 -4.87
CA THR A 69 -1.16 4.78 -4.22
C THR A 69 -0.75 4.29 -2.84
N ILE A 70 -1.61 4.45 -1.84
CA ILE A 70 -1.45 3.89 -0.50
C ILE A 70 -2.61 2.92 -0.28
N PHE A 71 -2.30 1.62 -0.24
CA PHE A 71 -3.28 0.55 -0.13
C PHE A 71 -2.89 -0.41 1.02
N PHE A 72 -3.20 0.06 2.23
CA PHE A 72 -2.99 -0.65 3.50
C PHE A 72 -4.30 -0.66 4.29
N GLY A 73 -4.33 -1.42 5.38
CA GLY A 73 -5.45 -1.47 6.32
C GLY A 73 -6.06 -2.87 6.48
N ALA A 74 -5.88 -3.77 5.51
CA ALA A 74 -6.36 -5.15 5.62
C ALA A 74 -5.68 -5.89 6.78
N ASN A 75 -4.36 -5.76 6.91
CA ASN A 75 -3.58 -6.35 7.99
C ASN A 75 -3.77 -5.60 9.33
N ASP A 76 -3.91 -4.28 9.29
CA ASP A 76 -4.20 -3.43 10.46
C ASP A 76 -5.51 -3.84 11.14
N ALA A 77 -6.51 -4.21 10.34
CA ALA A 77 -7.81 -4.70 10.78
C ALA A 77 -7.81 -6.16 11.26
N ALA A 78 -6.63 -6.79 11.45
CA ALA A 78 -6.55 -8.14 11.99
C ALA A 78 -7.28 -8.26 13.32
N ILE A 79 -8.05 -9.34 13.47
CA ILE A 79 -8.86 -9.62 14.65
C ILE A 79 -7.94 -10.13 15.77
N LEU A 80 -8.07 -9.54 16.96
CA LEU A 80 -7.34 -9.96 18.17
C LEU A 80 -7.76 -11.37 18.61
N GLY A 81 -6.81 -12.16 19.14
CA GLY A 81 -7.07 -13.53 19.57
C GLY A 81 -7.17 -14.55 18.41
N ARG A 82 -6.84 -14.15 17.19
CA ARG A 82 -6.68 -15.05 16.03
C ARG A 82 -5.23 -15.07 15.55
N THR A 83 -4.90 -15.95 14.60
CA THR A 83 -3.54 -16.20 14.09
C THR A 83 -2.80 -14.96 13.55
N SER A 84 -3.53 -13.96 13.08
CA SER A 84 -2.98 -12.70 12.53
C SER A 84 -2.92 -11.54 13.53
N GLU A 85 -3.22 -11.76 14.82
CA GLU A 85 -3.32 -10.68 15.81
C GLU A 85 -2.09 -9.76 15.89
N ARG A 86 -0.89 -10.30 15.60
CA ARG A 86 0.38 -9.53 15.56
C ARG A 86 0.36 -8.38 14.54
N GLN A 87 -0.52 -8.44 13.55
CA GLN A 87 -0.68 -7.43 12.52
C GLN A 87 -1.63 -6.31 12.94
N HIS A 88 -2.40 -6.50 14.02
CA HIS A 88 -3.39 -5.55 14.47
C HIS A 88 -2.78 -4.17 14.77
N VAL A 89 -3.47 -3.13 14.29
CA VAL A 89 -3.16 -1.74 14.58
C VAL A 89 -4.45 -1.07 15.07
N PRO A 90 -4.47 -0.50 16.29
CA PRO A 90 -5.63 0.23 16.79
C PRO A 90 -6.07 1.35 15.84
N ILE A 91 -7.38 1.61 15.75
CA ILE A 91 -7.95 2.54 14.76
C ILE A 91 -7.34 3.95 14.83
N ASP A 92 -7.03 4.45 16.02
CA ASP A 92 -6.44 5.78 16.18
C ASP A 92 -4.98 5.81 15.73
N GLU A 93 -4.24 4.73 15.96
CA GLU A 93 -2.88 4.58 15.44
C GLU A 93 -2.89 4.42 13.91
N TYR A 94 -3.83 3.65 13.35
CA TYR A 94 -3.98 3.49 11.90
C TYR A 94 -4.22 4.84 11.21
N LYS A 95 -5.14 5.66 11.76
CA LYS A 95 -5.40 7.03 11.26
C LYS A 95 -4.13 7.88 11.30
N GLU A 96 -3.38 7.81 12.39
CA GLU A 96 -2.16 8.60 12.55
C GLU A 96 -1.03 8.12 11.64
N ASN A 97 -0.88 6.81 11.46
CA ASN A 97 0.10 6.24 10.54
C ASN A 97 -0.18 6.69 9.10
N LEU A 98 -1.44 6.66 8.66
CA LEU A 98 -1.81 7.18 7.33
C LEU A 98 -1.49 8.66 7.17
N ARG A 99 -1.76 9.50 8.20
CA ARG A 99 -1.39 10.92 8.18
C ARG A 99 0.12 11.09 8.00
N LYS A 100 0.92 10.37 8.79
CA LYS A 100 2.39 10.40 8.69
C LYS A 100 2.90 10.00 7.32
N ILE A 101 2.35 8.93 6.72
CA ILE A 101 2.70 8.50 5.37
C ILE A 101 2.39 9.61 4.36
N VAL A 102 1.19 10.18 4.41
CA VAL A 102 0.76 11.25 3.49
C VAL A 102 1.63 12.49 3.63
N LEU A 103 1.91 12.93 4.85
CA LEU A 103 2.75 14.10 5.14
C LEU A 103 4.17 13.89 4.63
N HIS A 104 4.77 12.73 4.91
CA HIS A 104 6.11 12.38 4.41
C HIS A 104 6.19 12.44 2.88
N LEU A 105 5.20 11.88 2.17
CA LEU A 105 5.16 11.94 0.71
C LEU A 105 5.03 13.38 0.19
N LYS A 106 4.25 14.23 0.87
CA LYS A 106 4.13 15.65 0.53
C LYS A 106 5.40 16.44 0.82
N GLU A 107 6.15 16.08 1.84
CA GLU A 107 7.48 16.63 2.11
C GLU A 107 8.50 16.23 1.02
N CYS A 108 8.47 14.96 0.57
CA CYS A 108 9.29 14.50 -0.55
C CYS A 108 8.99 15.27 -1.84
N SER A 109 7.71 15.52 -2.13
CA SER A 109 7.28 16.26 -3.31
C SER A 109 5.90 16.88 -3.08
N PRO A 110 5.79 18.22 -2.98
CA PRO A 110 4.50 18.88 -2.78
C PRO A 110 3.47 18.58 -3.88
N THR A 111 3.96 18.32 -5.09
CA THR A 111 3.14 18.09 -6.30
C THR A 111 2.77 16.62 -6.51
N VAL A 112 3.25 15.67 -5.69
CA VAL A 112 2.87 14.26 -5.82
C VAL A 112 1.36 14.09 -5.65
N LEU A 113 0.74 13.33 -6.57
CA LEU A 113 -0.64 12.90 -6.44
C LEU A 113 -0.70 11.68 -5.51
N ILE A 114 -1.48 11.77 -4.44
CA ILE A 114 -1.63 10.67 -3.47
C ILE A 114 -3.04 10.10 -3.60
N VAL A 115 -3.12 8.78 -3.82
CA VAL A 115 -4.40 8.06 -3.92
C VAL A 115 -4.50 7.08 -2.75
N LEU A 116 -5.40 7.32 -1.81
CA LEU A 116 -5.72 6.38 -0.74
C LEU A 116 -6.74 5.35 -1.27
N ILE A 117 -6.45 4.07 -1.10
CA ILE A 117 -7.33 2.97 -1.48
C ILE A 117 -7.77 2.25 -0.21
N THR A 118 -9.08 2.16 0.02
CA THR A 118 -9.64 1.45 1.17
C THR A 118 -9.42 -0.07 1.04
N PRO A 119 -9.15 -0.80 2.14
CA PRO A 119 -9.11 -2.26 2.13
C PRO A 119 -10.34 -2.90 1.47
N PRO A 120 -10.20 -4.04 0.78
CA PRO A 120 -11.35 -4.76 0.27
C PRO A 120 -12.23 -5.30 1.42
N PRO A 121 -13.51 -5.59 1.17
CA PRO A 121 -14.36 -6.26 2.15
C PRO A 121 -13.81 -7.63 2.50
N VAL A 122 -14.08 -8.09 3.72
CA VAL A 122 -13.75 -9.44 4.19
C VAL A 122 -15.01 -10.29 4.14
N ASP A 123 -14.91 -11.46 3.50
CA ASP A 123 -15.90 -12.51 3.61
C ASP A 123 -15.60 -13.34 4.86
N GLU A 124 -16.40 -13.14 5.92
CA GLU A 124 -16.20 -13.83 7.20
C GLU A 124 -16.48 -15.33 7.10
N GLU A 125 -17.53 -15.73 6.37
CA GLU A 125 -17.90 -17.13 6.18
C GLU A 125 -16.80 -17.86 5.40
N GLY A 126 -16.41 -17.32 4.25
CA GLY A 126 -15.35 -17.90 3.43
C GLY A 126 -14.00 -17.98 4.16
N ARG A 127 -13.71 -17.00 5.03
CA ARG A 127 -12.50 -17.02 5.87
C ARG A 127 -12.54 -18.13 6.91
N ASP A 128 -13.67 -18.29 7.61
CA ASP A 128 -13.81 -19.30 8.66
C ASP A 128 -13.80 -20.73 8.06
N ASP A 129 -14.35 -20.92 6.86
CA ASP A 129 -14.26 -22.18 6.13
C ASP A 129 -12.82 -22.52 5.73
N PHE A 130 -12.06 -21.54 5.20
CA PHE A 130 -10.65 -21.73 4.88
C PHE A 130 -9.81 -22.09 6.11
N ALA A 131 -10.11 -21.52 7.28
CA ALA A 131 -9.37 -21.78 8.51
C ALA A 131 -9.64 -23.16 9.13
N ARG A 132 -10.68 -23.87 8.69
CA ARG A 132 -11.01 -25.25 9.13
C ARG A 132 -10.33 -26.34 8.28
N LEU A 133 -9.78 -25.97 7.13
CA LEU A 133 -9.00 -26.85 6.24
C LEU A 133 -7.55 -26.97 6.74
#